data_AF-A0A2E9C6S4-F1
#
_entry.id   AF-A0A2E9C6S4-F1
#
_cell.length_a   1.000
_cell.length_b   1.000
_cell.length_c   1.000
_cell.angle_alpha   90.00
_cell.angle_beta   90.00
_cell.angle_gamma   90.00
#
_symmetry.space_group_name_H-M   'P 1'
#
loop_
_entity.id
_entity.type
_entity.pdbx_description
1 polymer ?
#
loop_
_entity_poly.entity_id
_entity_poly.type
_entity_poly.pdbx_seq_one_letter_code
_entity_poly.pdbx_strand_id
1 'polypeptide(L)' 'MTKDKNPLSTFENDLKKMQDILEEIESKDLTLEDIIKKYQEGVTLSKRCEQALKEAEQKVKSISSDSKK' A
#
# COMPACT_ATOMS: atom_id res chain seq x y z
N MET A 1 -15.49 16.94 1.93
CA MET A 1 -15.34 15.47 1.84
C MET A 1 -14.10 15.09 2.62
N THR A 2 -14.28 14.63 3.86
CA THR A 2 -13.20 14.31 4.80
C THR A 2 -12.60 12.95 4.44
N LYS A 3 -11.54 12.92 3.62
CA LYS A 3 -10.76 11.69 3.41
C LYS A 3 -9.71 11.61 4.50
N ASP A 4 -10.06 10.93 5.58
CA ASP A 4 -9.12 10.39 6.57
C ASP A 4 -7.89 9.83 5.86
N LYS A 5 -6.73 10.46 6.05
CA LYS A 5 -5.45 10.04 5.47
C LYS A 5 -4.80 8.97 6.35
N ASN A 6 -5.50 7.88 6.64
CA ASN A 6 -4.93 6.77 7.40
C ASN A 6 -4.56 5.62 6.46
N PRO A 7 -3.57 4.78 6.83
CA PRO A 7 -3.06 3.73 5.94
C PRO A 7 -4.14 2.74 5.49
N LEU A 8 -5.12 2.46 6.35
CA LEU A 8 -6.25 1.58 6.05
C LEU A 8 -7.17 2.15 4.96
N SER A 9 -7.47 3.45 4.98
CA SER A 9 -8.37 4.08 4.01
C SER A 9 -7.72 4.26 2.63
N THR A 10 -6.39 4.24 2.56
CA THR A 10 -5.65 4.37 1.30
C THR A 10 -5.16 3.05 0.73
N PHE A 11 -5.29 1.94 1.46
CA PHE A 11 -4.74 0.63 1.07
C PHE A 11 -5.10 0.21 -0.36
N GLU A 12 -6.38 0.19 -0.71
CA GLU A 12 -6.85 -0.21 -2.06
C GLU A 12 -6.24 0.65 -3.16
N ASN A 13 -6.08 1.95 -2.89
CA ASN A 13 -5.49 2.88 -3.85
C ASN A 13 -3.97 2.72 -3.95
N ASP A 14 -3.30 2.51 -2.82
CA ASP A 14 -1.86 2.28 -2.78
C ASP A 14 -1.49 0.94 -3.45
N LEU A 15 -2.32 -0.09 -3.26
CA LEU A 15 -2.20 -1.39 -3.94
C LEU A 15 -2.42 -1.27 -5.44
N LYS A 16 -3.46 -0.54 -5.87
CA LYS A 16 -3.71 -0.30 -7.29
C LYS A 16 -2.55 0.41 -7.98
N LYS A 17 -2.01 1.46 -7.36
CA LYS A 17 -0.83 2.16 -7.90
C LYS A 17 0.39 1.25 -8.02
N MET A 18 0.55 0.31 -7.09
CA MET A 18 1.65 -0.65 -7.16
C MET A 18 1.48 -1.61 -8.34
N GLN A 19 0.24 -2.00 -8.67
CA GLN A 19 -0.06 -2.77 -9.89
C GLN A 19 0.22 -1.95 -11.15
N ASP A 20 -0.24 -0.70 -11.19
CA ASP A 20 0.01 0.21 -12.32
C ASP A 20 1.53 0.38 -12.56
N ILE A 21 2.32 0.53 -11.50
CA ILE A 21 3.79 0.61 -11.59
C ILE A 21 4.41 -0.67 -12.16
N LEU A 22 3.90 -1.84 -11.81
CA LEU A 22 4.39 -3.10 -12.36
C LEU A 22 4.09 -3.21 -13.86
N GLU A 23 2.88 -2.81 -14.29
CA GLU A 23 2.50 -2.76 -15.70
C GLU A 23 3.35 -1.76 -16.50
N GLU A 24 3.67 -0.61 -15.89
CA GLU A 24 4.57 0.37 -16.50
C GLU A 24 6.00 -0.18 -16.62
N ILE A 25 6.52 -0.90 -15.61
CA ILE A 25 7.85 -1.53 -15.65
C ILE A 25 7.95 -2.60 -16.73
N GLU A 26 6.87 -3.34 -17.00
CA GLU A 26 6.82 -4.32 -18.09
C GLU A 26 6.76 -3.69 -19.49
N SER A 27 6.42 -2.40 -19.58
CA SER A 27 6.41 -1.66 -20.84
C SER A 27 7.84 -1.39 -21.31
N LYS A 28 8.13 -1.67 -22.59
CA LYS A 28 9.49 -1.62 -23.18
C LYS A 28 10.06 -0.21 -23.39
N ASP A 29 9.29 0.82 -23.05
CA ASP A 29 9.60 2.23 -23.34
C ASP A 29 10.19 3.00 -22.15
N LEU A 30 10.46 2.34 -21.02
CA LEU A 30 11.07 3.00 -19.86
C LEU A 30 12.58 3.09 -19.95
N THR A 31 13.12 4.25 -19.59
CA THR A 31 14.55 4.41 -19.40
C THR A 31 15.00 3.79 -18.06
N LEU A 32 16.30 3.53 -17.93
CA LEU A 32 16.87 3.03 -16.67
C LEU A 32 16.56 3.97 -15.48
N GLU A 33 16.60 5.27 -15.70
CA GLU A 33 16.28 6.27 -14.68
C GLU A 33 14.81 6.21 -14.26
N ASP A 34 13.89 5.96 -15.20
CA ASP A 34 12.47 5.81 -14.90
C ASP A 34 12.20 4.52 -14.12
N ILE A 35 12.85 3.42 -14.50
CA ILE A 35 12.75 2.15 -13.77
C ILE A 35 13.20 2.33 -12.31
N ILE A 36 14.30 3.06 -12.07
CA ILE A 36 14.79 3.34 -10.71
C ILE A 36 13.76 4.16 -9.91
N LYS A 37 13.16 5.19 -10.51
CA LYS A 37 12.12 6.00 -9.86
C LYS A 37 10.88 5.17 -9.53
N LYS A 38 10.39 4.40 -10.49
CA LYS A 38 9.23 3.51 -10.33
C LYS A 38 9.47 2.47 -9.25
N TYR A 39 10.67 1.91 -9.19
CA TYR A 39 11.06 0.99 -8.12
C TYR A 39 11.04 1.66 -6.74
N GLN A 40 11.60 2.87 -6.59
CA GLN A 40 11.56 3.61 -5.33
C GLN A 40 10.12 3.92 -4.89
N GLU A 41 9.24 4.25 -5.83
CA GLU A 41 7.82 4.47 -5.58
C GLU A 41 7.14 3.17 -5.11
N GLY A 42 7.40 2.05 -5.79
CA GLY A 42 6.90 0.73 -5.39
C GLY A 42 7.34 0.29 -3.99
N VAL A 43 8.59 0.58 -3.59
CA VAL A 43 9.09 0.32 -2.22
C VAL A 43 8.33 1.16 -1.19
N THR A 44 8.05 2.42 -1.52
CA THR A 44 7.27 3.31 -0.64
C THR A 44 5.84 2.83 -0.47
N LEU A 45 5.19 2.45 -1.56
CA LEU A 45 3.83 1.89 -1.54
C LEU A 45 3.78 0.57 -0.76
N SER A 46 4.76 -0.31 -0.94
CA SER A 46 4.86 -1.59 -0.21
C SER A 46 4.86 -1.36 1.31
N LYS A 47 5.69 -0.43 1.79
CA LYS A 47 5.74 -0.08 3.23
C LYS A 47 4.40 0.45 3.75
N ARG A 48 3.68 1.23 2.94
CA ARG A 48 2.36 1.76 3.31
C ARG A 48 1.31 0.65 3.40
N CYS A 49 1.34 -0.29 2.46
CA CYS A 49 0.48 -1.47 2.48
C CYS A 49 0.76 -2.33 3.72
N GLU A 50 2.03 -2.59 4.04
CA GLU A 50 2.41 -3.32 5.26
C GLU A 50 1.89 -2.62 6.54
N GLN A 51 2.02 -1.29 6.62
CA GLN A 51 1.51 -0.50 7.73
C GLN A 51 -0.02 -0.64 7.86
N ALA A 52 -0.74 -0.53 6.75
CA ALA A 52 -2.19 -0.70 6.73
C ALA A 52 -2.62 -2.09 7.21
N LEU A 53 -1.96 -3.14 6.73
CA LEU A 53 -2.22 -4.52 7.16
C LEU A 53 -1.94 -4.71 8.66
N LYS A 54 -0.86 -4.13 9.17
CA LYS A 54 -0.55 -4.17 10.61
C LYS A 54 -1.62 -3.49 11.44
N GLU A 55 -2.11 -2.32 11.02
CA GLU A 55 -3.22 -1.64 11.71
C GLU A 55 -4.52 -2.45 11.64
N ALA A 56 -4.81 -3.10 10.50
CA ALA A 56 -5.96 -3.99 10.37
C ALA A 56 -5.86 -5.14 11.37
N GLU A 57 -4.70 -5.80 11.44
CA GLU A 57 -4.45 -6.90 12.35
C GLU A 57 -4.61 -6.48 13.82
N GLN A 58 -4.07 -5.31 14.19
CA GLN A 58 -4.23 -4.78 15.54
C GLN A 58 -5.70 -4.52 15.88
N LYS A 59 -6.48 -3.93 14.96
CA LYS A 59 -7.92 -3.72 15.17
C LYS A 59 -8.68 -5.03 15.36
N VAL A 60 -8.40 -6.03 14.53
CA VAL A 60 -9.02 -7.37 14.64
C VAL A 60 -8.66 -8.04 15.97
N LYS A 61 -7.39 -7.96 16.38
CA LYS A 61 -6.92 -8.49 17.68
C LYS A 61 -7.62 -7.81 18.85
N SER A 62 -7.78 -6.49 18.82
CA SER A 62 -8.50 -5.74 19.86
C SER A 62 -9.95 -6.21 19.99
N ILE A 63 -10.69 -6.31 18.88
CA ILE A 63 -12.08 -6.79 18.88
C ILE A 63 -12.19 -8.22 19.41
N SER A 64 -11.28 -9.10 18.98
CA SER A 64 -11.26 -10.51 19.39
C SER A 64 -10.91 -10.70 20.88
N SER A 65 -10.13 -9.77 21.44
CA SER A 65 -9.76 -9.78 22.86
C SER A 65 -10.89 -9.24 23.74
N ASP A 66 -11.64 -8.25 23.25
CA ASP A 66 -12.80 -7.67 23.93
C ASP A 66 -13.97 -8.68 24.00
N SER A 67 -14.12 -9.51 22.95
CA SER A 67 -15.16 -10.55 22.87
C SER A 67 -14.94 -11.76 23.80
N LYS A 68 -13.80 -11.84 24.50
CA LYS A 68 -13.46 -12.93 25.43
C LYS A 68 -13.63 -12.56 26.91
N LYS A 69 -14.21 -11.39 27.20
CA LYS A 69 -14.49 -10.92 28.56
C LYS A 69 -15.99 -10.98 28.85
#